data_AF-A0A932G7L2-F1
#
_entry.id   AF-A0A932G7L2-F1
#
_cell.length_a   1.000
_cell.length_b   1.000
_cell.length_c   1.000
_cell.angle_alpha   90.00
_cell.angle_beta   90.00
_cell.angle_gamma   90.00
#
_symmetry.space_group_name_H-M   'P 1'
#
loop_
_entity.id
_entity.type
_entity.pdbx_description
1 polymer ?
#
loop_
_entity_poly.entity_id
_entity_poly.type
_entity_poly.pdbx_seq_one_letter_code
_entity_poly.pdbx_strand_id
1 'polypeptide(L)'
;MLRNLTKSPAGATAEWLRLRPQVTVVDDVVSMDRPVIFAASKDRPILFSALAWAEVLLTLDKADFADLLGGTFYGLTVLLPYDFLERERAAGRL
;
A
#
# COMPACT_ATOMS: atom_id res chain seq x y z
N MET A 1 14.75 -9.17 0.38
CA MET A 1 14.18 -8.19 1.34
C MET A 1 15.19 -7.57 2.32
N LEU A 2 16.43 -8.06 2.49
CA LEU A 2 17.36 -7.53 3.52
C LEU A 2 18.08 -6.22 3.14
N ARG A 3 18.16 -5.86 1.86
CA ARG A 3 18.90 -4.68 1.35
C ARG A 3 18.44 -3.34 1.97
N ASN A 4 17.16 -3.23 2.29
CA ASN A 4 16.61 -2.00 2.86
C ASN A 4 16.76 -1.97 4.38
N LEU A 5 16.86 -3.13 5.04
CA LEU A 5 17.02 -3.23 6.49
C LEU A 5 18.34 -2.62 6.97
N THR A 6 19.40 -2.73 6.17
CA THR A 6 20.73 -2.17 6.48
C THR A 6 20.76 -0.64 6.48
N LYS A 7 19.72 0.01 5.93
CA LYS A 7 19.56 1.46 5.93
C LYS A 7 18.78 1.97 7.15
N SER A 8 18.28 1.06 7.99
CA SER A 8 17.45 1.38 9.15
C SER A 8 18.22 1.24 10.47
N PRO A 9 17.76 1.87 11.56
CA PRO A 9 18.37 1.70 12.88
C PRO A 9 18.38 0.24 13.34
N ALA A 10 19.30 -0.13 14.24
CA ALA A 10 19.48 -1.52 14.70
C ALA A 10 18.18 -2.18 15.20
N GLY A 11 17.31 -1.41 15.87
CA GLY A 11 16.00 -1.88 16.35
C GLY A 11 15.04 -2.32 15.24
N ALA A 12 15.21 -1.81 14.01
CA ALA A 12 14.36 -2.19 12.88
C ALA A 12 14.50 -3.65 12.48
N THR A 13 15.67 -4.27 12.74
CA THR A 13 15.86 -5.70 12.46
C THR A 13 15.02 -6.57 13.38
N ALA A 14 15.01 -6.26 14.68
CA ALA A 14 14.19 -7.00 15.65
C ALA A 14 12.70 -6.86 15.33
N GLU A 15 12.27 -5.64 14.99
CA GLU A 15 10.89 -5.37 14.63
C GLU A 15 10.48 -6.04 13.32
N TRP A 16 11.34 -6.04 12.31
CA TRP A 16 11.11 -6.79 11.07
C TRP A 16 10.97 -8.29 11.31
N LEU A 17 11.82 -8.90 12.17
CA LEU A 17 11.69 -10.31 12.51
C LEU A 17 10.35 -10.64 13.18
N ARG A 18 9.79 -9.71 13.96
CA ARG A 18 8.47 -9.82 14.58
C ARG A 18 7.33 -9.68 13.57
N LEU A 19 7.46 -8.79 12.59
CA LEU A 19 6.43 -8.50 11.59
C LEU A 19 6.43 -9.48 10.41
N ARG A 20 7.60 -9.96 9.99
CA ARG A 20 7.77 -10.82 8.80
C ARG A 20 6.80 -12.01 8.74
N PRO A 21 6.51 -12.74 9.84
CA PRO A 21 5.56 -13.85 9.80
C PRO A 21 4.12 -13.44 9.48
N GLN A 22 3.78 -12.16 9.66
CA GLN A 22 2.46 -11.58 9.36
C GLN A 22 2.37 -11.07 7.92
N VAL A 23 3.47 -11.09 7.16
CA VAL A 23 3.49 -10.65 5.76
C VAL A 23 3.02 -11.79 4.87
N THR A 24 1.89 -11.59 4.20
CA THR A 24 1.40 -12.48 3.15
C THR A 24 1.97 -12.06 1.80
N VAL A 25 2.58 -13.00 1.09
CA VAL A 25 2.96 -12.81 -0.32
C VAL A 25 1.80 -13.31 -1.17
N VAL A 26 1.34 -12.46 -2.08
CA VAL A 26 0.21 -12.73 -2.99
C VAL A 26 0.66 -12.55 -4.43
N ASP A 27 -0.01 -13.24 -5.34
CA ASP A 27 0.20 -13.10 -6.78
C ASP A 27 -0.52 -11.85 -7.31
N ASP A 28 0.10 -11.19 -8.30
CA ASP A 28 -0.51 -10.09 -9.05
C ASP A 28 -1.40 -10.68 -10.16
N VAL A 29 -2.66 -11.00 -9.82
CA VAL A 29 -3.56 -11.78 -10.68
C VAL A 29 -4.62 -10.94 -11.42
N VAL A 30 -4.69 -9.63 -11.17
CA VAL A 30 -5.77 -8.81 -11.72
C VAL A 30 -5.43 -8.32 -13.11
N SER A 31 -6.32 -8.65 -14.05
CA SER A 31 -6.43 -7.98 -15.35
C SER A 31 -7.76 -7.23 -15.39
N MET A 32 -7.74 -5.99 -15.90
CA MET A 32 -8.94 -5.18 -16.06
C MET A 32 -9.18 -4.93 -17.54
N ASP A 33 -10.43 -5.10 -17.97
CA ASP A 33 -10.89 -4.64 -19.29
C ASP A 33 -11.26 -3.14 -19.25
N ARG A 34 -10.38 -2.35 -18.64
CA ARG A 34 -10.49 -0.89 -18.50
C ARG A 34 -9.10 -0.28 -18.64
N PRO A 35 -8.95 0.84 -19.36
CA PRO A 35 -7.66 1.47 -19.55
C PRO A 35 -7.10 1.95 -18.22
N VAL A 36 -5.83 1.72 -17.92
CA VAL A 36 -5.18 2.36 -16.78
C VAL A 36 -4.97 3.82 -17.11
N ILE A 37 -5.79 4.71 -16.55
CA ILE A 37 -5.74 6.15 -16.82
C ILE A 37 -4.67 6.82 -15.92
N PHE A 38 -3.46 6.27 -15.91
CA PHE A 38 -2.31 6.81 -15.19
C PHE A 38 -1.03 6.48 -15.95
N ALA A 39 -0.04 7.38 -15.88
CA ALA A 39 1.25 7.18 -16.52
C ALA A 39 1.89 5.84 -16.11
N ALA A 40 2.73 5.28 -16.98
CA ALA A 40 3.49 4.09 -16.64
C ALA A 40 4.48 4.43 -15.52
N SER A 41 4.18 3.98 -14.31
CA SER A 41 5.05 4.08 -13.14
C SER A 41 5.55 2.70 -12.74
N LYS A 42 6.72 2.66 -12.12
CA LYS A 42 7.32 1.46 -11.52
C LYS A 42 6.40 0.84 -10.45
N ASP A 43 5.50 1.62 -9.85
CA ASP A 43 4.64 1.22 -8.73
C ASP A 43 3.25 0.74 -9.17
N ARG A 44 2.95 0.75 -10.47
CA ARG A 44 1.67 0.27 -11.01
C ARG A 44 1.30 -1.15 -10.54
N PRO A 45 2.19 -2.16 -10.51
CA PRO A 45 1.85 -3.50 -10.01
C PRO A 45 1.32 -3.49 -8.56
N ILE A 46 1.76 -2.54 -7.73
CA ILE A 46 1.31 -2.42 -6.33
C ILE A 46 -0.19 -2.08 -6.28
N LEU A 47 -0.66 -1.20 -7.17
CA LEU A 47 -2.08 -0.82 -7.26
C LEU A 47 -2.95 -1.99 -7.67
N PHE A 48 -2.51 -2.79 -8.64
CA PHE A 48 -3.26 -3.96 -9.13
C PHE A 48 -3.34 -5.07 -8.08
N SER A 49 -2.21 -5.38 -7.44
CA SER A 49 -2.17 -6.34 -6.34
C SER A 49 -3.07 -5.88 -5.18
N ALA A 50 -3.02 -4.60 -4.80
CA ALA A 50 -3.89 -4.08 -3.74
C ALA A 50 -5.37 -4.09 -4.15
N LEU A 51 -5.70 -3.75 -5.39
CA LEU A 51 -7.07 -3.81 -5.90
C LEU A 51 -7.65 -5.23 -5.86
N ALA A 52 -6.80 -6.25 -6.02
CA ALA A 52 -7.18 -7.65 -5.97
C ALA A 52 -7.45 -8.17 -4.55
N TRP A 53 -6.64 -7.71 -3.58
CA TRP A 53 -6.46 -8.40 -2.31
C TRP A 53 -6.77 -7.54 -1.07
N ALA A 54 -6.97 -6.24 -1.23
CA ALA A 54 -7.12 -5.30 -0.12
C ALA A 54 -8.24 -4.28 -0.34
N GLU A 55 -8.82 -3.82 0.76
CA GLU A 55 -9.80 -2.73 0.75
C GLU A 55 -9.13 -1.35 0.75
N VAL A 56 -7.93 -1.25 1.33
CA VAL A 56 -7.17 -0.01 1.49
C VAL A 56 -5.69 -0.26 1.21
N LEU A 57 -5.09 0.61 0.40
CA LEU A 57 -3.64 0.71 0.25
C LEU A 57 -3.11 1.86 1.11
N LEU A 58 -2.19 1.54 2.02
CA LEU A 58 -1.47 2.53 2.81
C LEU A 58 -0.11 2.82 2.18
N THR A 59 0.20 4.10 1.95
CA THR A 59 1.47 4.54 1.38
C THR A 59 1.95 5.84 2.01
N LEU A 60 3.26 5.99 2.21
CA LEU A 60 3.87 7.27 2.59
C LEU A 60 4.11 8.19 1.38
N ASP A 61 4.12 7.61 0.18
CA ASP A 61 4.36 8.33 -1.05
C ASP A 61 3.08 8.39 -1.87
N LYS A 62 2.13 9.23 -1.45
CA LYS A 62 0.89 9.44 -2.20
C LYS A 62 1.15 10.14 -3.54
N ALA A 63 2.29 10.82 -3.69
CA ALA A 63 2.64 11.58 -4.87
C ALA A 63 3.12 10.68 -6.03
N ASP A 64 3.82 9.58 -5.74
CA ASP A 64 4.09 8.53 -6.73
C ASP A 64 2.78 7.84 -7.22
N PHE A 65 1.65 8.11 -6.54
CA PHE A 65 0.28 7.77 -6.95
C PHE A 65 -0.60 9.03 -7.23
N ALA A 66 0.01 10.21 -7.45
CA ALA A 66 -0.62 11.55 -7.37
C ALA A 66 -1.85 11.79 -8.25
N ASP A 67 -2.04 11.03 -9.32
CA ASP A 67 -3.13 11.27 -10.26
C ASP A 67 -4.39 10.47 -9.94
N LEU A 68 -4.41 9.73 -8.81
CA LEU A 68 -5.60 9.03 -8.35
C LEU A 68 -6.73 10.04 -8.07
N LEU A 69 -7.80 9.95 -8.85
CA LEU A 69 -9.03 10.74 -8.70
C LEU A 69 -9.52 10.69 -7.24
N GLY A 70 -9.28 11.76 -6.49
CA GLY A 70 -9.68 11.87 -5.09
C GLY A 70 -9.01 10.88 -4.13
N GLY A 71 -7.85 10.32 -4.48
CA GLY A 71 -7.17 9.31 -3.66
C GLY A 71 -7.76 7.90 -3.77
N THR A 72 -8.45 7.60 -4.88
CA THR A 72 -8.99 6.26 -5.16
C THR A 72 -8.51 5.70 -6.49
N PHE A 73 -8.26 4.40 -6.54
CA PHE A 73 -7.90 3.64 -7.75
C PHE A 73 -8.99 2.61 -8.04
N TYR A 74 -9.90 2.89 -8.98
CA TYR A 74 -10.98 1.95 -9.32
C TYR A 74 -11.80 1.45 -8.11
N GLY A 75 -12.00 2.31 -7.11
CA GLY A 75 -12.70 1.98 -5.86
C GLY A 75 -11.78 1.55 -4.71
N LEU A 76 -10.52 1.18 -4.99
CA LEU A 76 -9.50 0.98 -3.95
C LEU A 76 -9.18 2.33 -3.29
N THR A 77 -9.30 2.40 -1.98
CA THR A 77 -8.96 3.60 -1.21
C THR A 77 -7.46 3.66 -0.95
N VAL A 78 -6.81 4.79 -1.25
CA VAL A 78 -5.37 5.00 -1.04
C VAL A 78 -5.14 6.13 -0.02
N LEU A 79 -4.54 5.79 1.11
CA LEU A 79 -4.39 6.68 2.27
C LEU A 79 -2.94 6.77 2.75
N LEU A 80 -2.63 7.90 3.39
CA LEU A 80 -1.49 7.95 4.29
C LEU A 80 -1.82 7.09 5.54
N PRO A 81 -0.81 6.47 6.17
CA PRO A 81 -1.01 5.72 7.42
C PRO A 81 -1.70 6.56 8.51
N TYR A 82 -1.35 7.84 8.62
CA TYR A 82 -1.97 8.75 9.59
C TYR A 82 -3.47 8.95 9.33
N ASP A 83 -3.86 9.22 8.08
CA ASP A 83 -5.26 9.41 7.70
C ASP A 83 -6.11 8.16 7.99
N PHE A 84 -5.54 6.98 7.76
CA PHE A 84 -6.19 5.72 8.10
C PHE A 84 -6.43 5.62 9.60
N LEU A 85 -5.41 5.85 10.43
CA LEU A 85 -5.55 5.74 11.89
C LEU A 85 -6.58 6.72 12.45
N GLU A 86 -6.60 7.97 11.96
CA GLU A 86 -7.62 8.95 12.37
C GLU A 86 -9.03 8.50 11.98
N ARG A 87 -9.19 7.95 10.76
CA ARG A 87 -10.47 7.39 10.28
C ARG A 87 -10.93 6.21 11.16
N GLU A 88 -10.03 5.28 11.47
CA GLU A 88 -10.36 4.11 12.28
C GLU A 88 -10.69 4.50 13.74
N ARG A 89 -9.99 5.48 14.30
CA ARG A 89 -10.28 6.06 15.63
C ARG A 89 -11.65 6.74 15.65
N ALA A 90 -11.94 7.59 14.66
CA ALA A 90 -13.24 8.27 14.56
C ALA A 90 -14.41 7.27 14.42
N ALA A 91 -14.14 6.09 13.86
CA ALA A 91 -15.11 5.01 13.72
C ALA A 91 -15.15 4.04 14.92
N GLY A 92 -14.38 4.28 15.99
CA GLY A 92 -14.38 3.46 17.21
C GLY A 92 -13.74 2.07 17.06
N ARG A 93 -12.88 1.87 16.05
CA ARG A 93 -12.16 0.60 15.81
C ARG A 93 -10.74 0.57 16.38
N LEU A 94 -10.27 1.72 16.89
CA LEU A 94 -8.99 1.93 17.57
C LEU A 94 -9.16 2.79 18.82
#